data_AF-A0A1H4JCS0-F1
#
_entry.id   AF-A0A1H4JCS0-F1
#
_cell.length_a   1.000
_cell.length_b   1.000
_cell.length_c   1.000
_cell.angle_alpha   90.00
_cell.angle_beta   90.00
_cell.angle_gamma   90.00
#
_symmetry.space_group_name_H-M   'P 1'
#
loop_
_entity.id
_entity.type
_entity.pdbx_description
1 polymer ?
#
loop_
_entity_poly.entity_id
_entity_poly.type
_entity_poly.pdbx_seq_one_letter_code
_entity_poly.pdbx_strand_id
1 'polypeptide(L)'
;MLNYDVRGLTALGQPDKSLLRKLGSGAAGFAGDFVLEAIAGGDDSGSDKPPPPQVIAFGDRAGVLAHEFLRGLPARAAIQRLWVLTRARLLVLDAPVPPPEPAPEAEKSLLGKAIGFGRGVAKFGKDVAEILTDRTKTYGENREGEPIGLREFVPVAELPGARIARVDRAKRGRKPVLRVSLVDGSGLDFLEERTGADLEVRTAEKVDEIIEREYHGHWLRSGEVLRLGCPPYHAHVGLRLGGVRHAPYVPAREVPAVTDGTPRWPLPTDAVSDEHWADDPALGYWAIADDPGQVAVRLADHFAGSGGHARLTWTHQRLAIVYPTSRLAGGTGGPFTTAEEFDPRVVTRLDAVPGGPSFPPSPSIRFGFADGSAVFLREALAAMKVARALSRA
;
A
#
# COMPACT_ATOMS: atom_id res chain seq x y z
N MET A 1 -17.17 10.15 2.55
CA MET A 1 -18.63 9.90 2.45
C MET A 1 -18.81 8.58 1.74
N LEU A 2 -19.37 7.57 2.41
CA LEU A 2 -19.56 6.24 1.84
C LEU A 2 -20.89 6.21 1.09
N ASN A 3 -20.86 6.05 -0.23
CA ASN A 3 -22.05 5.81 -1.02
C ASN A 3 -22.26 4.30 -1.16
N TYR A 4 -23.51 3.83 -1.09
CA TYR A 4 -23.86 2.45 -1.39
C TYR A 4 -24.95 2.45 -2.45
N ASP A 5 -24.82 1.58 -3.45
CA ASP A 5 -25.84 1.35 -4.47
C ASP A 5 -26.62 0.09 -4.07
N VAL A 6 -27.91 0.26 -3.87
CA VAL A 6 -28.87 -0.82 -3.69
C VAL A 6 -29.81 -0.70 -4.87
N ARG A 7 -30.02 -1.79 -5.63
CA ARG A 7 -30.91 -1.77 -6.79
C ARG A 7 -32.29 -1.20 -6.39
N GLY A 8 -32.63 -0.01 -6.89
CA GLY A 8 -33.88 0.71 -6.56
C GLY A 8 -33.77 1.80 -5.49
N LEU A 9 -32.58 2.05 -4.92
CA LEU A 9 -32.30 3.14 -4.00
C LEU A 9 -31.22 4.07 -4.59
N THR A 10 -31.23 5.34 -4.20
CA THR A 10 -30.19 6.32 -4.52
C THR A 10 -28.88 5.98 -3.79
N ALA A 11 -27.78 6.67 -4.14
CA ALA A 11 -26.48 6.57 -3.46
C ALA A 11 -26.52 6.84 -1.93
N LEU A 12 -27.63 7.39 -1.43
CA LEU A 12 -27.92 7.67 -0.03
C LEU A 12 -28.90 6.66 0.61
N GLY A 13 -29.27 5.58 -0.10
CA GLY A 13 -30.20 4.56 0.38
C GLY A 13 -31.68 4.95 0.38
N GLN A 14 -32.07 6.05 -0.28
CA GLN A 14 -33.48 6.44 -0.40
C GLN A 14 -34.14 5.80 -1.61
N PRO A 15 -35.45 5.46 -1.59
CA PRO A 15 -36.16 4.96 -2.76
C PRO A 15 -35.98 5.89 -3.97
N ASP A 16 -35.49 5.37 -5.09
CA ASP A 16 -35.33 6.17 -6.29
C ASP A 16 -36.71 6.44 -6.91
N LYS A 17 -37.18 7.68 -6.78
CA LYS A 17 -38.46 8.14 -7.34
C LYS A 17 -38.49 8.06 -8.87
N SER A 18 -37.33 7.95 -9.54
CA SER A 18 -37.24 7.81 -11.00
C SER A 18 -37.74 6.44 -11.50
N LEU A 19 -37.57 5.38 -10.70
CA LEU A 19 -38.04 4.03 -11.01
C LEU A 19 -39.56 3.88 -10.87
N LEU A 20 -40.19 4.62 -9.95
CA LEU A 20 -41.65 4.66 -9.81
C LEU A 20 -42.36 5.34 -10.99
N ARG A 21 -41.70 6.29 -11.69
CA ARG A 21 -42.24 6.87 -12.94
C ARG A 21 -42.12 5.95 -14.15
N LYS A 22 -41.15 5.04 -14.16
CA LYS A 22 -40.92 4.11 -15.30
C LYS A 22 -41.78 2.84 -15.24
N LEU A 23 -42.44 2.55 -14.12
CA LEU A 23 -43.44 1.47 -14.01
C LEU A 23 -44.83 1.84 -14.56
N GLY A 24 -45.08 3.12 -14.87
CA GLY A 24 -46.34 3.60 -15.44
C GLY A 24 -46.46 3.53 -16.97
N SER A 25 -45.39 3.18 -17.68
CA SER A 25 -45.38 3.02 -19.14
C SER A 25 -45.08 1.56 -19.49
N GLY A 26 -46.09 0.84 -19.96
CA GLY A 26 -46.04 -0.61 -20.15
C GLY A 26 -45.01 -1.14 -21.16
N ALA A 27 -44.59 -2.38 -20.87
CA ALA A 27 -43.97 -3.39 -21.72
C ALA A 27 -42.52 -3.20 -22.23
N ALA A 28 -41.81 -4.35 -22.20
CA ALA A 28 -40.49 -4.69 -22.74
C ALA A 28 -39.26 -4.43 -21.82
N GLY A 29 -38.39 -5.45 -21.75
CA GLY A 29 -37.45 -5.71 -20.66
C GLY A 29 -36.38 -4.64 -20.40
N PHE A 30 -36.19 -4.32 -19.11
CA PHE A 30 -35.12 -3.46 -18.63
C PHE A 30 -33.99 -4.29 -18.02
N ALA A 31 -33.11 -4.77 -18.89
CA ALA A 31 -31.74 -5.11 -18.53
C ALA A 31 -30.88 -3.84 -18.63
N GLY A 32 -30.10 -3.54 -17.59
CA GLY A 32 -28.73 -3.03 -17.80
C GLY A 32 -28.43 -1.53 -17.78
N ASP A 33 -29.37 -0.59 -17.98
CA ASP A 33 -28.91 0.73 -18.45
C ASP A 33 -28.49 1.78 -17.41
N PHE A 34 -28.96 1.77 -16.16
CA PHE A 34 -28.61 2.87 -15.23
C PHE A 34 -27.35 2.63 -14.38
N VAL A 35 -26.82 1.41 -14.38
CA VAL A 35 -25.53 1.08 -13.72
C VAL A 35 -24.36 1.21 -14.71
N LEU A 36 -24.65 1.32 -16.01
CA LEU A 36 -23.60 1.37 -17.03
C LEU A 36 -22.88 2.72 -17.04
N GLU A 37 -23.54 3.87 -16.90
CA GLU A 37 -22.87 5.18 -17.01
C GLU A 37 -21.92 5.53 -15.86
N ALA A 38 -22.20 5.10 -14.63
CA ALA A 38 -21.29 5.32 -13.49
C ALA A 38 -20.10 4.34 -13.46
N ILE A 39 -20.16 3.25 -14.23
CA ILE A 39 -19.13 2.19 -14.25
C ILE A 39 -18.37 2.14 -15.59
N ALA A 40 -18.98 2.62 -16.68
CA ALA A 40 -18.40 2.69 -18.02
C ALA A 40 -17.77 4.06 -18.28
N GLY A 41 -16.79 4.45 -17.47
CA GLY A 41 -15.73 5.39 -17.85
C GLY A 41 -16.11 6.62 -18.68
N GLY A 42 -17.19 7.33 -18.31
CA GLY A 42 -17.48 8.65 -18.84
C GLY A 42 -16.59 9.69 -18.15
N ASP A 43 -15.54 10.12 -18.86
CA ASP A 43 -14.59 11.14 -18.43
C ASP A 43 -15.25 12.53 -18.51
N ASP A 44 -16.13 12.82 -17.54
CA ASP A 44 -16.72 14.15 -17.33
C ASP A 44 -16.41 14.59 -15.90
N SER A 45 -15.36 15.41 -15.80
CA SER A 45 -14.76 16.00 -14.60
C SER A 45 -15.58 17.19 -14.06
N GLY A 46 -16.85 16.95 -13.75
CA GLY A 46 -17.68 17.88 -12.98
C GLY A 46 -17.48 17.69 -11.46
N SER A 47 -17.27 18.77 -10.72
CA SER A 47 -17.05 18.79 -9.26
C SER A 47 -18.24 18.35 -8.39
N ASP A 48 -19.38 18.00 -9.00
CA ASP A 48 -20.65 17.70 -8.31
C ASP A 48 -21.02 16.21 -8.29
N LYS A 49 -20.17 15.31 -8.80
CA LYS A 49 -20.45 13.86 -8.74
C LYS A 49 -20.12 13.31 -7.34
N PRO A 50 -21.07 12.60 -6.68
CA PRO A 50 -20.78 11.96 -5.40
C PRO A 50 -19.66 10.91 -5.55
N PRO A 51 -18.84 10.67 -4.52
CA PRO A 51 -17.73 9.73 -4.62
C PRO A 51 -18.22 8.32 -4.99
N PRO A 52 -17.42 7.52 -5.72
CA PRO A 52 -17.84 6.17 -6.09
C PRO A 52 -18.14 5.33 -4.83
N PRO A 53 -19.14 4.43 -4.88
CA PRO A 53 -19.47 3.58 -3.75
C PRO A 53 -18.31 2.64 -3.44
N GLN A 54 -17.98 2.45 -2.15
CA GLN A 54 -16.94 1.50 -1.72
C GLN A 54 -17.50 0.09 -1.51
N VAL A 55 -18.81 -0.02 -1.22
CA VAL A 55 -19.52 -1.27 -1.01
C VAL A 55 -20.82 -1.24 -1.80
N ILE A 56 -21.12 -2.31 -2.53
CA ILE A 56 -22.33 -2.42 -3.32
C ILE A 56 -23.12 -3.66 -2.91
N ALA A 57 -24.41 -3.49 -2.57
CA ALA A 57 -25.27 -4.64 -2.31
C ALA A 57 -25.87 -5.22 -3.58
N PHE A 58 -26.07 -6.54 -3.58
CA PHE A 58 -26.82 -7.25 -4.61
C PHE A 58 -27.88 -8.15 -3.99
N GLY A 59 -28.93 -8.42 -4.75
CA GLY A 59 -30.04 -9.31 -4.38
C GLY A 59 -31.27 -9.04 -5.25
N ASP A 60 -32.00 -10.09 -5.59
CA ASP A 60 -33.07 -10.02 -6.60
C ASP A 60 -34.43 -9.59 -6.04
N ARG A 61 -34.52 -9.33 -4.72
CA ARG A 61 -35.76 -8.99 -4.03
C ARG A 61 -35.55 -7.86 -3.01
N ALA A 62 -36.61 -7.11 -2.72
CA ALA A 62 -36.61 -6.18 -1.58
C ALA A 62 -36.61 -6.95 -0.26
N GLY A 63 -35.98 -6.41 0.78
CA GLY A 63 -35.93 -7.03 2.12
C GLY A 63 -34.99 -8.22 2.25
N VAL A 64 -34.07 -8.42 1.30
CA VAL A 64 -32.98 -9.40 1.47
C VAL A 64 -31.98 -8.92 2.53
N LEU A 65 -31.26 -9.88 3.13
CA LEU A 65 -30.34 -9.67 4.24
C LEU A 65 -29.33 -8.55 3.97
N ALA A 66 -28.77 -8.48 2.76
CA ALA A 66 -27.82 -7.42 2.41
C ALA A 66 -28.45 -6.02 2.46
N HIS A 67 -29.68 -5.87 1.97
CA HIS A 67 -30.39 -4.59 1.99
C HIS A 67 -30.80 -4.21 3.41
N GLU A 68 -31.28 -5.15 4.21
CA GLU A 68 -31.63 -4.93 5.61
C GLU A 68 -30.41 -4.49 6.43
N PHE A 69 -29.29 -5.19 6.24
CA PHE A 69 -28.04 -4.88 6.92
C PHE A 69 -27.53 -3.48 6.58
N LEU A 70 -27.48 -3.10 5.30
CA LEU A 70 -27.03 -1.75 4.91
C LEU A 70 -27.99 -0.65 5.35
N ARG A 71 -29.30 -0.88 5.35
CA ARG A 71 -30.29 0.09 5.86
C ARG A 71 -30.15 0.35 7.36
N GLY A 72 -29.65 -0.62 8.12
CA GLY A 72 -29.36 -0.47 9.54
C GLY A 72 -28.15 0.42 9.83
N LEU A 73 -27.33 0.75 8.81
CA LEU A 73 -26.15 1.57 9.02
C LEU A 73 -26.52 3.05 9.20
N PRO A 74 -25.92 3.74 10.18
CA PRO A 74 -26.16 5.16 10.36
C PRO A 74 -25.65 5.94 9.14
N ALA A 75 -26.54 6.73 8.54
CA ALA A 75 -26.19 7.73 7.52
C ALA A 75 -25.68 8.99 8.23
N ARG A 76 -24.41 8.99 8.66
CA ARG A 76 -23.76 10.14 9.29
C ARG A 76 -22.84 10.85 8.30
N ALA A 77 -22.80 12.18 8.39
CA ALA A 77 -21.79 12.98 7.69
C ALA A 77 -20.40 12.74 8.31
N ALA A 78 -19.36 12.78 7.47
CA ALA A 78 -17.95 12.70 7.85
C ALA A 78 -17.59 11.56 8.83
N ILE A 79 -17.88 10.31 8.43
CA ILE A 79 -17.41 9.10 9.13
C ILE A 79 -16.35 8.38 8.29
N GLN A 80 -15.31 7.88 8.95
CA GLN A 80 -14.45 6.85 8.40
C GLN A 80 -15.02 5.50 8.82
N ARG A 81 -15.25 4.61 7.87
CA ARG A 81 -15.87 3.31 8.12
C ARG A 81 -14.88 2.19 7.82
N LEU A 82 -14.72 1.29 8.77
CA LEU A 82 -13.92 0.08 8.66
C LEU A 82 -14.83 -1.15 8.62
N TRP A 83 -14.57 -2.05 7.68
CA TRP A 83 -15.28 -3.32 7.55
C TRP A 83 -14.34 -4.44 7.96
N VAL A 84 -14.73 -5.21 8.98
CA VAL A 84 -13.89 -6.27 9.54
C VAL A 84 -14.60 -7.60 9.37
N LEU A 85 -14.05 -8.45 8.51
CA LEU A 85 -14.50 -9.82 8.33
C LEU A 85 -13.70 -10.74 9.25
N THR A 86 -14.39 -11.48 10.10
CA THR A 86 -13.84 -12.52 10.96
C THR A 86 -14.50 -13.86 10.66
N ARG A 87 -13.99 -14.96 11.23
CA ARG A 87 -14.66 -16.26 11.16
C ARG A 87 -16.08 -16.24 11.75
N ALA A 88 -16.34 -15.35 12.71
CA ALA A 88 -17.61 -15.33 13.45
C ALA A 88 -18.62 -14.34 12.89
N ARG A 89 -18.19 -13.29 12.18
CA ARG A 89 -19.04 -12.15 11.78
C ARG A 89 -18.36 -11.20 10.81
N LEU A 90 -19.16 -10.44 10.07
CA LEU A 90 -18.77 -9.19 9.42
C LEU A 90 -19.20 -8.02 10.32
N LEU A 91 -18.24 -7.22 10.76
CA LEU A 91 -18.44 -6.07 11.64
C LEU A 91 -18.23 -4.78 10.86
N VAL A 92 -19.08 -3.78 11.12
CA VAL A 92 -18.93 -2.42 10.60
C VAL A 92 -18.60 -1.52 11.77
N LEU A 93 -17.50 -0.80 11.64
CA LEU A 93 -17.01 0.12 12.65
C LEU A 93 -16.95 1.53 12.07
N ASP A 94 -17.38 2.52 12.83
CA ASP A 94 -17.24 3.94 12.45
C ASP A 94 -16.28 4.64 13.40
N ALA A 95 -15.47 5.54 12.84
CA ALA A 95 -14.70 6.54 13.57
C ALA A 95 -15.18 7.94 13.15
N PRO A 96 -15.37 8.88 14.10
CA PRO A 96 -15.65 10.26 13.76
C PRO A 96 -14.47 10.86 12.99
N VAL A 97 -14.74 11.53 11.86
CA VAL A 97 -13.72 12.34 11.19
C VAL A 97 -13.74 13.71 11.85
N PRO A 98 -12.66 14.16 12.49
CA PRO A 98 -12.59 15.52 13.02
C PRO A 98 -12.78 16.53 11.87
N PRO A 99 -13.49 17.65 12.10
CA PRO A 99 -13.61 18.68 11.08
C PRO A 99 -12.22 19.20 10.69
N PRO A 100 -11.96 19.48 9.41
CA PRO A 100 -10.65 19.98 8.99
C PRO A 100 -10.33 21.27 9.74
N GLU A 101 -9.15 21.32 10.36
CA GLU A 101 -8.65 22.56 10.94
C GLU A 101 -8.49 23.61 9.83
N PRO A 102 -8.86 24.89 10.07
CA PRO A 102 -8.69 25.94 9.07
C PRO A 102 -7.21 26.07 8.72
N ALA A 103 -6.89 25.98 7.43
CA ALA A 103 -5.52 26.02 6.94
C ALA A 103 -4.81 27.30 7.44
N PRO A 104 -3.60 27.21 8.01
CA PRO A 104 -2.82 28.39 8.34
C PRO A 104 -2.51 29.16 7.06
N GLU A 105 -2.72 30.48 7.09
CA GLU A 105 -2.45 31.36 5.96
C GLU A 105 -0.98 31.21 5.52
N ALA A 106 -0.78 30.91 4.24
CA ALA A 106 0.55 30.69 3.69
C ALA A 106 1.40 31.98 3.82
N GLU A 107 2.39 31.95 4.71
CA GLU A 107 3.43 32.97 4.74
C GLU A 107 4.23 32.93 3.43
N LYS A 108 4.22 34.07 2.74
CA LYS A 108 4.97 34.29 1.50
C LYS A 108 6.46 34.34 1.81
N SER A 109 7.15 33.21 1.69
CA SER A 109 8.61 33.21 1.79
C SER A 109 9.25 33.66 0.47
N LEU A 110 9.80 34.87 0.53
CA LEU A 110 10.71 35.51 -0.42
C LEU A 110 12.15 35.05 -0.09
N LEU A 111 12.78 34.23 -0.93
CA LEU A 111 14.25 34.01 -1.06
C LEU A 111 14.48 32.67 -1.79
N GLY A 112 15.26 32.50 -2.85
CA GLY A 112 16.17 33.36 -3.59
C GLY A 112 16.79 32.52 -4.72
N LYS A 113 17.02 33.13 -5.88
CA LYS A 113 17.65 32.51 -7.06
C LYS A 113 19.18 32.45 -6.89
N ALA A 114 19.78 31.30 -7.21
CA ALA A 114 21.16 31.13 -7.73
C ALA A 114 21.25 29.73 -8.40
N ILE A 115 21.43 29.60 -9.74
CA ILE A 115 22.69 29.35 -10.50
C ILE A 115 23.51 28.19 -9.89
N GLY A 116 23.97 27.12 -10.54
CA GLY A 116 24.23 26.70 -11.92
C GLY A 116 25.22 25.49 -11.85
N PHE A 117 25.41 24.74 -12.95
CA PHE A 117 26.28 23.55 -13.13
C PHE A 117 25.77 22.17 -12.61
N GLY A 118 25.60 21.19 -13.52
CA GLY A 118 25.35 19.76 -13.20
C GLY A 118 23.95 19.20 -13.55
N ARG A 119 23.42 19.47 -14.75
CA ARG A 119 21.98 19.32 -15.09
C ARG A 119 21.44 17.89 -15.27
N GLY A 120 22.27 16.84 -15.28
CA GLY A 120 21.83 15.46 -15.58
C GLY A 120 21.39 14.63 -14.37
N VAL A 121 21.99 14.85 -13.20
CA VAL A 121 21.80 13.98 -12.02
C VAL A 121 21.16 14.73 -10.83
N ALA A 122 21.43 16.03 -10.70
CA ALA A 122 20.91 16.85 -9.59
C ALA A 122 19.41 17.18 -9.70
N LYS A 123 18.85 17.20 -10.92
CA LYS A 123 17.40 17.39 -11.13
C LYS A 123 16.60 16.11 -10.80
N PHE A 124 17.21 14.95 -10.99
CA PHE A 124 16.59 13.62 -10.82
C PHE A 124 16.44 13.20 -9.36
N GLY A 125 17.41 13.53 -8.50
CA GLY A 125 17.28 13.32 -7.05
C GLY A 125 16.16 14.15 -6.43
N LYS A 126 15.76 15.25 -7.07
CA LYS A 126 14.66 16.10 -6.61
C LYS A 126 13.31 15.49 -6.96
N ASP A 127 13.11 14.95 -8.16
CA ASP A 127 11.82 14.38 -8.59
C ASP A 127 11.48 13.07 -7.84
N VAL A 128 12.46 12.22 -7.56
CA VAL A 128 12.27 11.01 -6.73
C VAL A 128 12.12 11.35 -5.25
N ALA A 129 12.86 12.34 -4.75
CA ALA A 129 12.64 12.84 -3.40
C ALA A 129 11.24 13.44 -3.28
N GLU A 130 10.82 14.36 -4.14
CA GLU A 130 9.52 15.04 -4.07
C GLU A 130 8.32 14.08 -4.20
N ILE A 131 8.48 12.96 -4.93
CA ILE A 131 7.49 11.86 -5.01
C ILE A 131 7.51 10.95 -3.76
N LEU A 132 8.68 10.71 -3.13
CA LEU A 132 8.85 9.81 -1.97
C LEU A 132 8.91 10.52 -0.60
N THR A 133 9.02 11.85 -0.55
CA THR A 133 9.23 12.65 0.68
C THR A 133 8.03 13.49 1.07
N ASP A 134 6.89 13.36 0.40
CA ASP A 134 5.64 13.96 0.86
C ASP A 134 5.15 13.21 2.11
N ARG A 135 5.77 13.52 3.26
CA ARG A 135 5.51 12.90 4.57
C ARG A 135 4.05 12.96 4.98
N THR A 136 3.35 14.02 4.58
CA THR A 136 1.90 14.20 4.78
C THR A 136 1.07 13.18 4.02
N LYS A 137 1.51 12.75 2.83
CA LYS A 137 0.86 11.65 2.09
C LYS A 137 1.14 10.28 2.69
N THR A 138 2.34 10.05 3.22
CA THR A 138 2.75 8.73 3.72
C THR A 138 2.23 8.45 5.13
N TYR A 139 2.25 9.43 6.03
CA TYR A 139 1.98 9.22 7.45
C TYR A 139 0.74 9.95 7.98
N GLY A 140 0.04 10.74 7.15
CA GLY A 140 -1.18 11.44 7.55
C GLY A 140 -0.97 12.34 8.77
N GLU A 141 -1.82 12.18 9.79
CA GLU A 141 -1.79 12.95 11.05
C GLU A 141 -0.72 12.46 12.05
N ASN A 142 -0.01 11.37 11.76
CA ASN A 142 0.96 10.79 12.68
C ASN A 142 2.19 11.69 12.83
N ARG A 143 2.72 11.78 14.05
CA ARG A 143 3.82 12.67 14.42
C ARG A 143 5.15 11.93 14.50
N GLU A 144 6.24 12.65 14.24
CA GLU A 144 7.60 12.17 14.42
C GLU A 144 7.83 11.66 15.86
N GLY A 145 8.42 10.48 15.99
CA GLY A 145 8.82 9.93 17.29
C GLY A 145 7.66 9.43 18.17
N GLU A 146 6.41 9.57 17.71
CA GLU A 146 5.24 9.01 18.38
C GLU A 146 4.82 7.71 17.67
N PRO A 147 4.42 6.66 18.40
CA PRO A 147 3.84 5.46 17.79
C PRO A 147 2.65 5.82 16.89
N ILE A 148 2.48 5.10 15.78
CA ILE A 148 1.30 5.25 14.92
C ILE A 148 0.04 5.21 15.77
N GLY A 149 -0.73 6.30 15.70
CA GLY A 149 -1.95 6.47 16.47
C GLY A 149 -3.01 5.47 16.01
N LEU A 150 -3.50 4.65 16.94
CA LEU A 150 -4.65 3.81 16.67
C LEU A 150 -5.90 4.65 16.76
N ARG A 151 -6.70 4.64 15.68
CA ARG A 151 -8.00 5.30 15.68
C ARG A 151 -8.99 4.47 16.49
N GLU A 152 -9.73 5.13 17.37
CA GLU A 152 -10.83 4.48 18.06
C GLU A 152 -12.02 4.29 17.11
N PHE A 153 -12.43 3.04 16.97
CA PHE A 153 -13.50 2.62 16.09
C PHE A 153 -14.63 2.03 16.95
N VAL A 154 -15.87 2.49 16.73
CA VAL A 154 -17.04 2.01 17.47
C VAL A 154 -17.89 1.10 16.56
N PRO A 155 -18.32 -0.09 17.02
CA PRO A 155 -19.21 -0.94 16.26
C PRO A 155 -20.56 -0.28 16.01
N VAL A 156 -20.98 -0.24 14.74
CA VAL A 156 -22.27 0.32 14.33
C VAL A 156 -23.20 -0.70 13.70
N ALA A 157 -22.68 -1.81 13.19
CA ALA A 157 -23.48 -2.94 12.75
C ALA A 157 -22.69 -4.24 12.76
N GLU A 158 -23.41 -5.35 12.88
CA GLU A 158 -22.86 -6.69 12.84
C GLU A 158 -23.75 -7.59 11.97
N LEU A 159 -23.10 -8.37 11.11
CA LEU A 159 -23.72 -9.47 10.37
C LEU A 159 -23.11 -10.79 10.86
N PRO A 160 -23.88 -11.62 11.58
CA PRO A 160 -23.38 -12.90 12.10
C PRO A 160 -22.87 -13.82 11.00
N GLY A 161 -21.81 -14.57 11.30
CA GLY A 161 -21.18 -15.51 10.36
C GLY A 161 -22.14 -16.60 9.87
N ALA A 162 -23.13 -16.99 10.68
CA ALA A 162 -24.18 -17.92 10.27
C ALA A 162 -25.07 -17.39 9.13
N ARG A 163 -25.04 -16.08 8.85
CA ARG A 163 -25.73 -15.45 7.71
C ARG A 163 -24.82 -15.29 6.49
N ILE A 164 -23.53 -15.57 6.62
CA ILE A 164 -22.54 -15.50 5.54
C ILE A 164 -22.41 -16.91 4.93
N ALA A 165 -22.76 -17.05 3.66
CA ALA A 165 -22.66 -18.31 2.95
C ALA A 165 -21.23 -18.57 2.46
N ARG A 166 -20.57 -17.52 1.93
CA ARG A 166 -19.21 -17.62 1.36
C ARG A 166 -18.58 -16.25 1.14
N VAL A 167 -17.25 -16.26 1.01
CA VAL A 167 -16.45 -15.09 0.67
C VAL A 167 -15.52 -15.47 -0.48
N ASP A 168 -15.65 -14.78 -1.61
CA ASP A 168 -14.96 -15.11 -2.85
C ASP A 168 -14.38 -13.86 -3.52
N ARG A 169 -13.38 -14.06 -4.38
CA ARG A 169 -13.01 -13.05 -5.38
C ARG A 169 -14.00 -13.14 -6.53
N ALA A 170 -14.68 -12.04 -6.83
CA ALA A 170 -15.63 -11.94 -7.93
C ALA A 170 -15.25 -10.81 -8.89
N LYS A 171 -16.06 -10.63 -9.94
CA LYS A 171 -15.94 -9.49 -10.85
C LYS A 171 -17.28 -8.79 -10.97
N ARG A 172 -17.25 -7.45 -10.99
CA ARG A 172 -18.38 -6.59 -11.35
C ARG A 172 -18.01 -5.84 -12.63
N GLY A 173 -18.54 -6.31 -13.76
CA GLY A 173 -18.04 -5.92 -15.07
C GLY A 173 -16.57 -6.34 -15.23
N ARG A 174 -15.67 -5.38 -15.47
CA ARG A 174 -14.21 -5.61 -15.57
C ARG A 174 -13.46 -5.44 -14.24
N LYS A 175 -14.12 -5.01 -13.17
CA LYS A 175 -13.47 -4.70 -11.89
C LYS A 175 -13.46 -5.92 -10.97
N PRO A 176 -12.30 -6.32 -10.41
CA PRO A 176 -12.26 -7.32 -9.35
C PRO A 176 -12.94 -6.75 -8.09
N VAL A 177 -13.62 -7.62 -7.34
CA VAL A 177 -14.27 -7.27 -6.07
C VAL A 177 -14.08 -8.40 -5.07
N LEU A 178 -14.03 -8.08 -3.78
CA LEU A 178 -14.22 -9.07 -2.73
C LEU A 178 -15.73 -9.21 -2.49
N ARG A 179 -16.29 -10.39 -2.75
CA ARG A 179 -17.72 -10.67 -2.61
C ARG A 179 -17.99 -11.44 -1.34
N VAL A 180 -18.87 -10.91 -0.50
CA VAL A 180 -19.48 -11.62 0.64
C VAL A 180 -20.89 -11.99 0.25
N SER A 181 -21.15 -13.28 0.01
CA SER A 181 -22.49 -13.79 -0.29
C SER A 181 -23.18 -14.30 0.97
N LEU A 182 -24.47 -14.00 1.11
CA LEU A 182 -25.30 -14.35 2.24
C LEU A 182 -26.18 -15.55 1.95
N VAL A 183 -26.69 -16.18 3.01
CA VAL A 183 -27.48 -17.42 2.93
C VAL A 183 -28.78 -17.31 2.14
N ASP A 184 -29.30 -16.09 1.95
CA ASP A 184 -30.51 -15.82 1.18
C ASP A 184 -30.25 -15.49 -0.30
N GLY A 185 -29.00 -15.64 -0.75
CA GLY A 185 -28.56 -15.35 -2.12
C GLY A 185 -28.23 -13.88 -2.39
N SER A 186 -28.45 -12.98 -1.43
CA SER A 186 -27.99 -11.59 -1.49
C SER A 186 -26.52 -11.45 -1.07
N GLY A 187 -25.95 -10.25 -1.16
CA GLY A 187 -24.61 -10.02 -0.64
C GLY A 187 -24.04 -8.63 -0.88
N LEU A 188 -22.76 -8.50 -0.56
CA LEU A 188 -21.98 -7.27 -0.63
C LEU A 188 -20.75 -7.48 -1.52
N ASP A 189 -20.54 -6.59 -2.46
CA ASP A 189 -19.32 -6.47 -3.25
C ASP A 189 -18.50 -5.29 -2.70
N PHE A 190 -17.33 -5.58 -2.15
CA PHE A 190 -16.35 -4.59 -1.74
C PHE A 190 -15.50 -4.24 -2.96
N LEU A 191 -15.57 -2.98 -3.37
CA LEU A 191 -14.79 -2.47 -4.48
C LEU A 191 -13.36 -2.18 -4.01
N GLU A 192 -12.39 -2.64 -4.78
CA GLU A 192 -11.02 -2.17 -4.65
C GLU A 192 -11.00 -0.70 -5.08
N GLU A 193 -10.69 0.21 -4.14
CA GLU A 193 -10.61 1.64 -4.44
C GLU A 193 -9.48 1.90 -5.43
N ARG A 194 -9.85 2.03 -6.70
CA ARG A 194 -8.92 2.27 -7.80
C ARG A 194 -8.18 3.60 -7.72
N THR A 195 -8.72 4.64 -7.09
CA THR A 195 -8.12 5.99 -7.21
C THR A 195 -6.81 6.15 -6.44
N GLY A 196 -6.65 5.51 -5.28
CA GLY A 196 -5.39 5.54 -4.51
C GLY A 196 -4.41 4.45 -4.95
N ALA A 197 -4.88 3.21 -5.02
CA ALA A 197 -4.05 2.06 -5.39
C ALA A 197 -3.54 2.13 -6.84
N ASP A 198 -4.36 2.57 -7.82
CA ASP A 198 -3.88 2.69 -9.21
C ASP A 198 -2.83 3.79 -9.34
N LEU A 199 -2.91 4.86 -8.53
CA LEU A 199 -1.90 5.92 -8.52
C LEU A 199 -0.59 5.42 -7.91
N GLU A 200 -0.65 4.67 -6.82
CA GLU A 200 0.51 4.04 -6.19
C GLU A 200 1.18 3.06 -7.16
N VAL A 201 0.40 2.19 -7.81
CA VAL A 201 0.91 1.23 -8.80
C VAL A 201 1.56 1.94 -9.98
N ARG A 202 0.91 2.95 -10.59
CA ARG A 202 1.49 3.72 -11.71
C ARG A 202 2.75 4.47 -11.31
N THR A 203 2.80 4.97 -10.08
CA THR A 203 4.00 5.62 -9.54
C THR A 203 5.11 4.60 -9.37
N ALA A 204 4.80 3.42 -8.81
CA ALA A 204 5.74 2.33 -8.65
C ALA A 204 6.26 1.81 -10.01
N GLU A 205 5.43 1.75 -11.05
CA GLU A 205 5.85 1.35 -12.42
C GLU A 205 6.90 2.31 -12.97
N LYS A 206 6.66 3.62 -12.84
CA LYS A 206 7.64 4.65 -13.24
C LYS A 206 8.94 4.54 -12.44
N VAL A 207 8.84 4.33 -11.13
CA VAL A 207 10.02 4.16 -10.25
C VAL A 207 10.81 2.92 -10.66
N ASP A 208 10.14 1.82 -10.98
CA ASP A 208 10.78 0.58 -11.43
C ASP A 208 11.52 0.76 -12.77
N GLU A 209 10.90 1.43 -13.75
CA GLU A 209 11.56 1.78 -15.02
C GLU A 209 12.81 2.65 -14.81
N ILE A 210 12.74 3.60 -13.86
CA ILE A 210 13.89 4.43 -13.49
C ILE A 210 15.01 3.57 -12.90
N ILE A 211 14.68 2.65 -11.98
CA ILE A 211 15.66 1.78 -11.33
C ILE A 211 16.35 0.85 -12.34
N GLU A 212 15.58 0.20 -13.23
CA GLU A 212 16.16 -0.66 -14.28
C GLU A 212 17.12 0.15 -15.15
N ARG A 213 16.71 1.35 -15.61
CA ARG A 213 17.56 2.23 -16.42
C ARG A 213 18.83 2.66 -15.67
N GLU A 214 18.71 3.06 -14.40
CA GLU A 214 19.83 3.50 -13.57
C GLU A 214 20.87 2.39 -13.39
N TYR A 215 20.43 1.17 -13.07
CA TYR A 215 21.35 0.06 -12.89
C TYR A 215 22.01 -0.37 -14.20
N HIS A 216 21.26 -0.44 -15.29
CA HIS A 216 21.83 -0.74 -16.60
C HIS A 216 22.84 0.32 -17.08
N GLY A 217 22.59 1.60 -16.78
CA GLY A 217 23.48 2.68 -17.20
C GLY A 217 24.71 2.86 -16.33
N HIS A 218 24.64 2.51 -15.04
CA HIS A 218 25.61 3.04 -14.06
C HIS A 218 26.11 2.09 -12.98
N TRP A 219 25.53 0.89 -12.80
CA TRP A 219 25.90 0.02 -11.69
C TRP A 219 26.24 -1.42 -12.10
N LEU A 220 25.54 -1.97 -13.09
CA LEU A 220 25.81 -3.32 -13.58
C LEU A 220 27.22 -3.41 -14.19
N ARG A 221 27.89 -4.52 -13.90
CA ARG A 221 29.15 -4.88 -14.56
C ARG A 221 28.86 -5.29 -16.00
N SER A 222 29.89 -5.27 -16.86
CA SER A 222 29.76 -5.77 -18.23
C SER A 222 29.30 -7.23 -18.23
N GLY A 223 28.24 -7.52 -18.98
CA GLY A 223 27.61 -8.84 -19.05
C GLY A 223 26.75 -9.21 -17.84
N GLU A 224 26.63 -8.36 -16.81
CA GLU A 224 25.76 -8.60 -15.65
C GLU A 224 24.28 -8.37 -16.00
N VAL A 225 23.38 -9.25 -15.55
CA VAL A 225 21.94 -9.21 -15.81
C VAL A 225 21.22 -8.94 -14.50
N LEU A 226 20.51 -7.83 -14.45
CA LEU A 226 19.63 -7.46 -13.34
C LEU A 226 18.45 -8.42 -13.26
N ARG A 227 18.33 -9.16 -12.16
CA ARG A 227 17.12 -9.96 -11.88
C ARG A 227 16.06 -9.09 -11.22
N LEU A 228 16.45 -8.32 -10.21
CA LEU A 228 15.53 -7.52 -9.41
C LEU A 228 16.22 -6.31 -8.78
N GLY A 229 15.59 -5.13 -8.84
CA GLY A 229 15.99 -3.94 -8.08
C GLY A 229 14.83 -3.44 -7.24
N CYS A 230 15.02 -3.35 -5.92
CA CYS A 230 14.03 -2.79 -5.01
C CYS A 230 14.27 -1.28 -4.84
N PRO A 231 13.24 -0.42 -4.98
CA PRO A 231 13.34 0.97 -4.60
C PRO A 231 13.65 1.09 -3.10
N PRO A 232 14.26 2.20 -2.69
CA PRO A 232 14.31 2.55 -1.29
C PRO A 232 12.88 2.77 -0.76
N TYR A 233 12.59 2.20 0.41
CA TYR A 233 11.40 2.49 1.19
C TYR A 233 11.78 3.32 2.43
N HIS A 234 11.15 4.48 2.59
CA HIS A 234 11.46 5.46 3.64
C HIS A 234 10.64 5.21 4.91
N ALA A 235 10.94 4.12 5.62
CA ALA A 235 10.27 3.74 6.86
C ALA A 235 11.21 2.94 7.77
N HIS A 236 10.78 2.67 9.00
CA HIS A 236 11.55 1.85 9.94
C HIS A 236 11.66 0.39 9.47
N VAL A 237 12.64 -0.29 10.05
CA VAL A 237 12.87 -1.73 9.88
C VAL A 237 12.38 -2.43 11.14
N GLY A 238 11.67 -3.54 10.96
CA GLY A 238 11.42 -4.50 12.03
C GLY A 238 12.33 -5.72 11.88
N LEU A 239 12.73 -6.31 12.99
CA LEU A 239 13.52 -7.54 13.04
C LEU A 239 12.96 -8.47 14.12
N ARG A 240 12.76 -9.74 13.78
CA ARG A 240 12.64 -10.82 14.77
C ARG A 240 13.95 -11.59 14.82
N LEU A 241 14.66 -11.51 15.94
CA LEU A 241 15.96 -12.14 16.15
C LEU A 241 15.88 -13.12 17.32
N GLY A 242 16.07 -14.42 17.08
CA GLY A 242 16.01 -15.45 18.13
C GLY A 242 14.66 -15.46 18.87
N GLY A 243 13.58 -15.14 18.16
CA GLY A 243 12.22 -15.02 18.72
C GLY A 243 11.91 -13.68 19.39
N VAL A 244 12.86 -12.74 19.48
CA VAL A 244 12.66 -11.41 20.09
C VAL A 244 12.36 -10.38 19.02
N ARG A 245 11.33 -9.56 19.25
CA ARG A 245 10.91 -8.46 18.36
C ARG A 245 11.74 -7.20 18.62
N HIS A 246 12.21 -6.59 17.54
CA HIS A 246 12.87 -5.29 17.50
C HIS A 246 12.20 -4.40 16.45
N ALA A 247 11.36 -3.46 16.88
CA ALA A 247 10.68 -2.51 16.00
C ALA A 247 10.51 -1.16 16.73
N PRO A 248 11.22 -0.09 16.33
CA PRO A 248 12.19 -0.05 15.25
C PRO A 248 13.47 -0.81 15.60
N TYR A 249 14.06 -1.49 14.62
CA TYR A 249 15.39 -2.09 14.73
C TYR A 249 16.47 -1.02 14.63
N VAL A 250 17.51 -1.15 15.45
CA VAL A 250 18.73 -0.32 15.42
C VAL A 250 19.88 -1.20 14.93
N PRO A 251 20.67 -0.77 13.94
CA PRO A 251 21.79 -1.57 13.43
C PRO A 251 22.73 -2.01 14.54
N ALA A 252 23.05 -3.30 14.59
CA ALA A 252 24.00 -3.85 15.56
C ALA A 252 25.47 -3.68 15.12
N ARG A 253 25.68 -3.45 13.82
CA ARG A 253 26.99 -3.28 13.19
C ARG A 253 27.12 -1.92 12.52
N GLU A 254 28.36 -1.51 12.34
CA GLU A 254 28.68 -0.32 11.56
C GLU A 254 28.29 -0.53 10.10
N VAL A 255 27.60 0.46 9.54
CA VAL A 255 27.20 0.55 8.14
C VAL A 255 27.58 1.94 7.62
N PRO A 256 27.71 2.14 6.29
CA PRO A 256 28.08 3.43 5.75
C PRO A 256 27.20 4.56 6.27
N ALA A 257 27.82 5.58 6.84
CA ALA A 257 27.12 6.74 7.35
C ALA A 257 26.46 7.53 6.22
N VAL A 258 25.21 7.95 6.41
CA VAL A 258 24.50 8.81 5.47
C VAL A 258 24.60 10.28 5.90
N THR A 259 24.56 11.19 4.92
CA THR A 259 24.63 12.65 5.15
C THR A 259 23.33 13.23 5.66
N ASP A 260 22.23 12.51 5.47
CA ASP A 260 20.91 12.95 5.86
C ASP A 260 20.78 12.80 7.39
N GLY A 261 20.15 13.80 8.03
CA GLY A 261 19.91 13.75 9.48
C GLY A 261 18.97 12.61 9.88
N THR A 262 18.79 12.40 11.18
CA THR A 262 17.91 11.35 11.72
C THR A 262 16.53 11.38 11.05
N PRO A 263 16.04 10.25 10.53
CA PRO A 263 14.71 10.17 9.93
C PRO A 263 13.63 10.59 10.92
N ARG A 264 12.76 11.47 10.47
CA ARG A 264 11.64 12.02 11.24
C ARG A 264 10.36 11.27 10.92
N TRP A 265 10.35 9.97 11.23
CA TRP A 265 9.20 9.09 10.98
C TRP A 265 8.42 8.85 12.29
N PRO A 266 7.12 8.52 12.21
CA PRO A 266 6.41 7.99 13.35
C PRO A 266 6.99 6.62 13.74
N LEU A 267 6.90 6.28 15.03
CA LEU A 267 7.36 4.99 15.52
C LEU A 267 6.36 3.88 15.14
N PRO A 268 6.83 2.64 14.92
CA PRO A 268 5.97 1.48 14.82
C PRO A 268 5.09 1.29 16.06
N THR A 269 3.93 0.66 15.88
CA THR A 269 3.01 0.28 16.96
C THR A 269 3.25 -1.16 17.41
N ASP A 270 2.98 -1.44 18.68
CA ASP A 270 3.00 -2.81 19.24
C ASP A 270 1.66 -3.54 19.03
N ALA A 271 0.64 -2.86 18.50
CA ALA A 271 -0.67 -3.46 18.25
C ALA A 271 -0.70 -4.35 17.00
N VAL A 272 0.27 -4.20 16.10
CA VAL A 272 0.39 -5.01 14.88
C VAL A 272 1.37 -6.15 15.14
N SER A 273 0.91 -7.39 14.96
CA SER A 273 1.77 -8.56 15.11
C SER A 273 2.82 -8.61 13.99
N ASP A 274 3.92 -9.28 14.28
CA ASP A 274 5.05 -9.43 13.36
C ASP A 274 4.66 -10.11 12.03
N GLU A 275 3.69 -11.03 12.03
CA GLU A 275 3.18 -11.68 10.81
C GLU A 275 2.38 -10.71 9.92
N HIS A 276 2.00 -9.55 10.46
CA HIS A 276 1.15 -8.54 9.83
C HIS A 276 1.85 -7.18 9.75
N TRP A 277 3.18 -7.16 9.87
CA TRP A 277 4.01 -5.96 9.94
C TRP A 277 3.69 -4.92 8.85
N ALA A 278 3.26 -5.34 7.65
CA ALA A 278 2.97 -4.42 6.55
C ALA A 278 1.64 -3.67 6.71
N ASP A 279 0.85 -3.99 7.72
CA ASP A 279 -0.30 -3.17 8.13
C ASP A 279 0.13 -2.00 9.04
N ASP A 280 1.36 -2.01 9.56
CA ASP A 280 1.97 -0.84 10.18
C ASP A 280 2.64 0.04 9.11
N PRO A 281 2.14 1.26 8.85
CA PRO A 281 2.71 2.14 7.84
C PRO A 281 4.11 2.66 8.21
N ALA A 282 4.50 2.62 9.49
CA ALA A 282 5.84 3.00 9.93
C ALA A 282 6.90 1.94 9.61
N LEU A 283 6.51 0.74 9.14
CA LEU A 283 7.42 -0.34 8.76
C LEU A 283 7.46 -0.53 7.23
N GLY A 284 8.68 -0.48 6.67
CA GLY A 284 8.94 -0.73 5.25
C GLY A 284 9.61 -2.09 4.99
N TYR A 285 10.26 -2.64 6.00
CA TYR A 285 11.03 -3.87 5.93
C TYR A 285 10.80 -4.70 7.19
N TRP A 286 10.83 -6.02 7.01
CA TRP A 286 10.80 -6.97 8.12
C TRP A 286 11.84 -8.06 7.91
N ALA A 287 12.71 -8.29 8.89
CA ALA A 287 13.69 -9.37 8.85
C ALA A 287 13.35 -10.44 9.90
N ILE A 288 13.66 -11.69 9.57
CA ILE A 288 13.54 -12.85 10.46
C ILE A 288 14.86 -13.60 10.45
N ALA A 289 15.43 -13.81 11.63
CA ALA A 289 16.69 -14.48 11.85
C ALA A 289 16.73 -15.14 13.24
N ASP A 290 17.58 -16.13 13.40
CA ASP A 290 17.88 -16.77 14.69
C ASP A 290 19.27 -16.35 15.22
N ASP A 291 20.18 -15.92 14.34
CA ASP A 291 21.55 -15.54 14.68
C ASP A 291 21.93 -14.17 14.10
N PRO A 292 22.66 -13.31 14.85
CA PRO A 292 23.08 -11.98 14.38
C PRO A 292 23.96 -11.98 13.12
N GLY A 293 24.65 -13.07 12.83
CA GLY A 293 25.53 -13.22 11.67
C GLY A 293 24.81 -13.56 10.36
N GLN A 294 23.52 -13.90 10.43
CA GLN A 294 22.73 -14.28 9.26
C GLN A 294 22.52 -13.11 8.29
N VAL A 295 22.29 -13.48 7.03
CA VAL A 295 22.15 -12.55 5.90
C VAL A 295 21.04 -11.54 6.15
N ALA A 296 19.87 -11.97 6.64
CA ALA A 296 18.76 -11.06 6.89
C ALA A 296 19.11 -9.96 7.91
N VAL A 297 19.90 -10.26 8.95
CA VAL A 297 20.33 -9.25 9.94
C VAL A 297 21.26 -8.24 9.29
N ARG A 298 22.25 -8.73 8.52
CA ARG A 298 23.18 -7.86 7.78
C ARG A 298 22.47 -6.91 6.82
N LEU A 299 21.42 -7.39 6.13
CA LEU A 299 20.57 -6.53 5.29
C LEU A 299 19.75 -5.55 6.14
N ALA A 300 19.19 -5.99 7.26
CA ALA A 300 18.44 -5.14 8.19
C ALA A 300 19.29 -4.00 8.76
N ASP A 301 20.57 -4.25 9.07
CA ASP A 301 21.51 -3.22 9.51
C ASP A 301 21.66 -2.12 8.46
N HIS A 302 21.80 -2.51 7.19
CA HIS A 302 21.88 -1.55 6.09
C HIS A 302 20.58 -0.75 5.93
N PHE A 303 19.42 -1.40 5.96
CA PHE A 303 18.14 -0.70 5.84
C PHE A 303 17.94 0.30 6.98
N ALA A 304 18.18 -0.12 8.23
CA ALA A 304 17.96 0.71 9.41
C ALA A 304 18.97 1.85 9.52
N GLY A 305 20.25 1.63 9.17
CA GLY A 305 21.28 2.66 9.22
C GLY A 305 21.32 3.61 8.02
N SER A 306 20.60 3.29 6.93
CA SER A 306 20.59 4.10 5.71
C SER A 306 19.65 5.29 5.72
N GLY A 307 18.82 5.46 6.76
CA GLY A 307 17.73 6.43 6.73
C GLY A 307 16.71 6.19 5.60
N GLY A 308 16.61 4.94 5.13
CA GLY A 308 15.73 4.55 4.03
C GLY A 308 16.35 4.64 2.64
N HIS A 309 17.65 4.92 2.51
CA HIS A 309 18.30 5.07 1.19
C HIS A 309 18.90 3.79 0.61
N ALA A 310 19.12 2.76 1.42
CA ALA A 310 19.66 1.49 0.96
C ALA A 310 18.68 0.81 0.00
N ARG A 311 19.21 0.29 -1.12
CA ARG A 311 18.47 -0.50 -2.10
C ARG A 311 18.97 -1.93 -2.08
N LEU A 312 18.05 -2.88 -2.09
CA LEU A 312 18.37 -4.29 -2.30
C LEU A 312 18.30 -4.60 -3.80
N THR A 313 19.38 -5.16 -4.32
CA THR A 313 19.49 -5.49 -5.75
C THR A 313 20.01 -6.89 -5.92
N TRP A 314 19.39 -7.67 -6.79
CA TRP A 314 19.78 -9.03 -7.11
C TRP A 314 20.04 -9.19 -8.60
N THR A 315 21.17 -9.80 -8.93
CA THR A 315 21.61 -10.10 -10.30
C THR A 315 21.98 -11.58 -10.40
N HIS A 316 22.30 -12.05 -11.60
CA HIS A 316 22.84 -13.42 -11.73
C HIS A 316 24.24 -13.58 -11.14
N GLN A 317 24.92 -12.48 -10.75
CA GLN A 317 26.29 -12.50 -10.22
C GLN A 317 26.38 -12.18 -8.74
N ARG A 318 25.40 -11.50 -8.15
CA ARG A 318 25.43 -11.08 -6.74
C ARG A 318 24.05 -10.66 -6.22
N LEU A 319 23.88 -10.78 -4.92
CA LEU A 319 22.94 -9.95 -4.15
C LEU A 319 23.75 -8.79 -3.57
N ALA A 320 23.24 -7.57 -3.64
CA ALA A 320 23.97 -6.39 -3.23
C ALA A 320 23.08 -5.38 -2.50
N ILE A 321 23.66 -4.71 -1.51
CA ILE A 321 23.14 -3.46 -0.97
C ILE A 321 23.82 -2.29 -1.69
N VAL A 322 22.99 -1.43 -2.27
CA VAL A 322 23.44 -0.30 -3.08
C VAL A 322 22.90 1.00 -2.49
N TYR A 323 23.77 1.99 -2.35
CA TYR A 323 23.42 3.33 -1.89
C TYR A 323 23.61 4.33 -3.03
N PRO A 324 22.76 5.36 -3.15
CA PRO A 324 23.12 6.55 -3.90
C PRO A 324 24.38 7.18 -3.27
N THR A 325 25.47 7.29 -4.03
CA THR A 325 26.76 7.78 -3.51
C THR A 325 26.64 9.18 -2.91
N SER A 326 25.77 10.02 -3.47
CA SER A 326 25.51 11.38 -2.99
C SER A 326 24.86 11.46 -1.61
N ARG A 327 24.38 10.34 -1.06
CA ARG A 327 23.81 10.26 0.29
C ARG A 327 24.79 9.72 1.32
N LEU A 328 25.98 9.28 0.91
CA LEU A 328 26.98 8.74 1.82
C LEU A 328 27.93 9.84 2.30
N ALA A 329 28.27 9.81 3.59
CA ALA A 329 29.28 10.68 4.16
C ALA A 329 30.64 10.41 3.48
N GLY A 330 31.23 11.44 2.86
CA GLY A 330 32.46 11.31 2.09
C GLY A 330 32.30 10.53 0.78
N GLY A 331 31.07 10.33 0.29
CA GLY A 331 30.81 9.64 -0.97
C GLY A 331 31.45 10.37 -2.16
N THR A 332 32.47 9.76 -2.76
CA THR A 332 33.12 10.25 -3.98
C THR A 332 33.08 9.18 -5.06
N GLY A 333 32.70 9.54 -6.30
CA GLY A 333 32.71 8.60 -7.44
C GLY A 333 31.43 8.63 -8.27
N GLY A 334 31.09 7.48 -8.85
CA GLY A 334 29.88 7.28 -9.67
C GLY A 334 28.58 7.41 -8.86
N PRO A 335 27.40 7.29 -9.50
CA PRO A 335 26.11 7.58 -8.87
C PRO A 335 25.71 6.57 -7.78
N PHE A 336 26.30 5.37 -7.79
CA PHE A 336 26.01 4.31 -6.84
C PHE A 336 27.27 3.78 -6.19
N THR A 337 27.16 3.46 -4.90
CA THR A 337 28.19 2.76 -4.12
C THR A 337 27.59 1.45 -3.64
N THR A 338 28.27 0.33 -3.94
CA THR A 338 27.93 -0.96 -3.34
C THR A 338 28.52 -1.01 -1.94
N ALA A 339 27.67 -1.16 -0.93
CA ALA A 339 28.11 -1.26 0.45
C ALA A 339 28.45 -2.70 0.86
N GLU A 340 27.69 -3.66 0.34
CA GLU A 340 27.86 -5.07 0.69
C GLU A 340 27.39 -5.96 -0.46
N GLU A 341 28.14 -7.04 -0.72
CA GLU A 341 27.83 -8.05 -1.74
C GLU A 341 27.78 -9.44 -1.11
N PHE A 342 26.89 -10.27 -1.64
CA PHE A 342 26.77 -11.68 -1.30
C PHE A 342 26.75 -12.50 -2.60
N ASP A 343 27.15 -13.77 -2.49
CA ASP A 343 26.97 -14.74 -3.57
C ASP A 343 25.48 -14.79 -3.99
N PRO A 344 25.14 -14.79 -5.28
CA PRO A 344 23.74 -14.72 -5.73
C PRO A 344 22.93 -15.95 -5.32
N ARG A 345 23.60 -17.09 -5.03
CA ARG A 345 23.00 -18.35 -4.57
C ARG A 345 22.64 -18.32 -3.09
N VAL A 346 23.01 -17.26 -2.36
CA VAL A 346 22.52 -17.06 -0.99
C VAL A 346 21.00 -16.93 -0.98
N VAL A 347 20.40 -16.42 -2.05
CA VAL A 347 18.95 -16.36 -2.23
C VAL A 347 18.47 -17.74 -2.70
N THR A 348 17.78 -18.46 -1.81
CA THR A 348 17.19 -19.77 -2.11
C THR A 348 15.71 -19.67 -2.46
N ARG A 349 15.07 -18.55 -2.11
CA ARG A 349 13.65 -18.33 -2.33
C ARG A 349 13.32 -16.87 -2.61
N LEU A 350 12.43 -16.65 -3.57
CA LEU A 350 11.87 -15.33 -3.90
C LEU A 350 10.37 -15.47 -4.14
N ASP A 351 9.54 -14.87 -3.29
CA ASP A 351 8.08 -14.91 -3.41
C ASP A 351 7.46 -13.51 -3.38
N ALA A 352 6.33 -13.34 -4.06
CA ALA A 352 5.41 -12.25 -3.78
C ALA A 352 4.38 -12.72 -2.76
N VAL A 353 4.28 -12.02 -1.63
CA VAL A 353 3.44 -12.39 -0.48
C VAL A 353 2.56 -11.23 -0.04
N PRO A 354 1.36 -11.47 0.50
CA PRO A 354 0.64 -10.45 1.25
C PRO A 354 1.39 -10.16 2.56
N GLY A 355 1.56 -8.89 2.90
CA GLY A 355 2.24 -8.45 4.12
C GLY A 355 1.34 -8.27 5.35
N GLY A 356 0.03 -8.43 5.20
CA GLY A 356 -0.96 -8.31 6.25
C GLY A 356 -2.36 -8.73 5.82
N PRO A 357 -3.32 -8.85 6.76
CA PRO A 357 -4.72 -9.21 6.51
C PRO A 357 -5.58 -8.07 5.95
N SER A 358 -5.04 -6.86 5.79
CA SER A 358 -5.73 -5.73 5.13
C SER A 358 -6.27 -6.09 3.74
N PHE A 359 -7.31 -5.38 3.28
CA PHE A 359 -7.84 -5.51 1.93
C PHE A 359 -7.93 -4.15 1.22
N PRO A 360 -7.27 -3.97 0.06
CA PRO A 360 -6.34 -4.93 -0.55
C PRO A 360 -5.11 -5.15 0.35
N PRO A 361 -4.51 -6.37 0.34
CA PRO A 361 -3.37 -6.65 1.20
C PRO A 361 -2.15 -5.87 0.74
N SER A 362 -1.37 -5.32 1.68
CA SER A 362 -0.08 -4.69 1.40
C SER A 362 0.85 -5.68 0.66
N PRO A 363 1.15 -5.49 -0.63
CA PRO A 363 2.01 -6.40 -1.39
C PRO A 363 3.46 -6.30 -0.91
N SER A 364 4.11 -7.45 -0.76
CA SER A 364 5.50 -7.54 -0.28
C SER A 364 6.28 -8.60 -1.04
N ILE A 365 7.60 -8.39 -1.15
CA ILE A 365 8.54 -9.38 -1.67
C ILE A 365 9.22 -10.06 -0.49
N ARG A 366 9.27 -11.39 -0.50
CA ARG A 366 10.07 -12.21 0.43
C ARG A 366 11.33 -12.70 -0.27
N PHE A 367 12.48 -12.40 0.32
CA PHE A 367 13.74 -13.09 0.06
C PHE A 367 13.97 -14.11 1.17
N GLY A 368 14.13 -15.38 0.81
CA GLY A 368 14.60 -16.43 1.71
C GLY A 368 16.04 -16.80 1.40
N PHE A 369 16.83 -17.00 2.45
CA PHE A 369 18.27 -17.22 2.34
C PHE A 369 18.69 -18.65 2.72
N ALA A 370 19.86 -19.06 2.24
CA ALA A 370 20.42 -20.40 2.47
C ALA A 370 20.71 -20.71 3.95
N ASP A 371 20.91 -19.67 4.76
CA ASP A 371 21.15 -19.78 6.20
C ASP A 371 19.85 -19.88 7.03
N GLY A 372 18.69 -19.97 6.38
CA GLY A 372 17.37 -20.07 7.00
C GLY A 372 16.72 -18.72 7.33
N SER A 373 17.45 -17.62 7.24
CA SER A 373 16.92 -16.28 7.48
C SER A 373 16.09 -15.75 6.30
N ALA A 374 15.31 -14.70 6.52
CA ALA A 374 14.49 -14.07 5.49
C ALA A 374 14.33 -12.57 5.69
N VAL A 375 14.15 -11.84 4.59
CA VAL A 375 13.73 -10.44 4.62
C VAL A 375 12.52 -10.19 3.74
N PHE A 376 11.64 -9.33 4.20
CA PHE A 376 10.41 -8.92 3.55
C PHE A 376 10.48 -7.41 3.28
N LEU A 377 10.07 -7.00 2.10
CA LEU A 377 10.10 -5.62 1.65
C LEU A 377 8.73 -5.24 1.11
N ARG A 378 8.20 -4.09 1.52
CA ARG A 378 6.94 -3.59 0.94
C ARG A 378 7.22 -3.17 -0.50
N GLU A 379 6.41 -3.65 -1.43
CA GLU A 379 6.61 -3.40 -2.86
C GLU A 379 5.28 -3.53 -3.61
N ALA A 380 4.76 -2.38 -4.06
CA ALA A 380 3.50 -2.29 -4.80
C ALA A 380 3.46 -3.25 -6.01
N LEU A 381 4.61 -3.48 -6.63
CA LEU A 381 4.75 -4.36 -7.80
C LEU A 381 5.27 -5.76 -7.49
N ALA A 382 5.13 -6.24 -6.25
CA ALA A 382 5.77 -7.47 -5.79
C ALA A 382 5.58 -8.66 -6.74
N ALA A 383 4.33 -8.95 -7.13
CA ALA A 383 4.00 -10.06 -8.02
C ALA A 383 4.68 -9.94 -9.39
N MET A 384 4.65 -8.75 -9.99
CA MET A 384 5.26 -8.48 -11.29
C MET A 384 6.79 -8.62 -11.22
N LYS A 385 7.41 -7.99 -10.21
CA LYS A 385 8.87 -8.01 -10.04
C LYS A 385 9.42 -9.40 -9.75
N VAL A 386 8.74 -10.17 -8.90
CA VAL A 386 9.14 -11.56 -8.61
C VAL A 386 9.02 -12.41 -9.87
N ALA A 387 7.91 -12.33 -10.61
CA ALA A 387 7.75 -13.06 -11.86
C ALA A 387 8.85 -12.70 -12.90
N ARG A 388 9.19 -11.41 -13.01
CA ARG A 388 10.26 -10.92 -13.89
C ARG A 388 11.65 -11.39 -13.45
N ALA A 389 11.92 -11.42 -12.14
CA ALA A 389 13.20 -11.88 -11.62
C ALA A 389 13.43 -13.37 -11.86
N LEU A 390 12.38 -14.17 -11.67
CA LEU A 390 12.41 -15.62 -11.89
C LEU A 390 12.52 -16.00 -13.37
N SER A 391 11.96 -15.20 -14.30
CA SER A 391 12.14 -15.45 -15.74
C SER A 391 13.54 -15.08 -16.25
N ARG A 392 14.29 -14.29 -15.48
CA ARG A 392 15.69 -13.91 -15.73
C ARG A 392 16.69 -14.77 -14.93
N ALA A 393 16.21 -15.75 -14.16
CA ALA A 393 17.02 -16.54 -13.25
C ALA A 393 17.79 -17.67 -13.93
#